data_AF-X1VID3-F1
#
_entry.id   AF-X1VID3-F1
#
_cell.length_a   1.000
_cell.length_b   1.000
_cell.length_c   1.000
_cell.angle_alpha   90.00
_cell.angle_beta   90.00
_cell.angle_gamma   90.00
#
_symmetry.space_group_name_H-M   'P 1'
#
loop_
_entity.id
_entity.type
_entity.pdbx_description
1 polymer ?
#
loop_
_entity_poly.entity_id
_entity_poly.type
_entity_poly.pdbx_seq_one_letter_code
_entity_poly.pdbx_strand_id
1 'polypeptide(L)'
;MTDSDNQLQSSQLTPAGDAEAVRYLEQAITGGKHWYIALLEAIGLWKATEETHNGRTYRYLIAGEAFDWLLLAERLCEAVDGLLPDDEQTTLLFYGKPPLDLTTEKFKELIGSSKYHQYLNYFYGITTEEALIWAVQEEVRKERRTLGLNKEQDYDNEAYRRIYGATKAVLLKRFRREKGYPQLKSISLTELKEFTYWLFKYRLNHCDKARVASDTKKALTQLKSNG
;
A
#
# COMPACT_ATOMS: atom_id res chain seq x y z
N MET A 1 -27.18 -38.40 16.57
CA MET A 1 -26.71 -37.24 17.34
C MET A 1 -25.30 -36.93 16.85
N THR A 2 -25.06 -36.63 15.57
CA THR A 2 -25.46 -35.46 14.75
C THR A 2 -25.12 -34.14 15.44
N ASP A 3 -23.89 -33.67 15.24
CA ASP A 3 -23.52 -32.27 15.01
C ASP A 3 -22.00 -32.17 14.83
N SER A 4 -21.50 -32.35 13.60
CA SER A 4 -20.10 -32.04 13.26
C SER A 4 -19.87 -31.64 11.79
N ASP A 5 -20.92 -31.35 11.02
CA ASP A 5 -20.80 -31.05 9.57
C ASP A 5 -21.27 -29.64 9.21
N ASN A 6 -20.85 -28.59 9.94
CA ASN A 6 -21.22 -27.23 9.51
C ASN A 6 -20.23 -26.10 9.88
N GLN A 7 -18.93 -26.39 9.86
CA GLN A 7 -17.92 -25.33 9.84
C GLN A 7 -16.84 -25.70 8.83
N LEU A 8 -16.76 -24.90 7.76
CA LEU A 8 -15.70 -24.76 6.75
C LEU A 8 -16.27 -24.72 5.30
N GLN A 9 -17.35 -23.98 5.10
CA GLN A 9 -17.68 -23.37 3.82
C GLN A 9 -17.94 -21.88 4.03
N SER A 10 -16.88 -21.13 4.32
CA SER A 10 -16.86 -19.68 4.10
C SER A 10 -15.92 -19.37 2.94
N SER A 11 -16.16 -20.02 1.80
CA SER A 11 -15.67 -19.52 0.51
C SER A 11 -16.45 -18.24 0.24
N GLN A 12 -15.86 -17.08 0.58
CA GLN A 12 -16.39 -15.80 0.14
C GLN A 12 -16.47 -15.85 -1.38
N LEU A 13 -17.70 -15.88 -1.91
CA LEU A 13 -17.97 -15.80 -3.34
C LEU A 13 -17.31 -14.53 -3.87
N THR A 14 -16.29 -14.69 -4.71
CA THR A 14 -15.72 -13.59 -5.49
C THR A 14 -16.88 -12.89 -6.21
N PRO A 15 -17.08 -11.58 -6.03
CA PRO A 15 -18.16 -10.87 -6.70
C PRO A 15 -18.12 -11.15 -8.21
N ALA A 16 -19.28 -11.29 -8.85
CA ALA A 16 -19.35 -11.65 -10.27
C ALA A 16 -18.53 -10.70 -11.18
N GLY A 17 -18.41 -9.42 -10.79
CA GLY A 17 -17.59 -8.43 -11.50
C GLY A 17 -16.07 -8.61 -11.34
N ASP A 18 -15.61 -9.22 -10.27
CA ASP A 18 -14.18 -9.46 -10.03
C ASP A 18 -13.71 -10.70 -10.81
N ALA A 19 -14.56 -11.73 -10.90
CA ALA A 19 -14.34 -12.85 -11.81
C ALA A 19 -14.33 -12.40 -13.29
N GLU A 20 -15.16 -11.42 -13.64
CA GLU A 20 -15.15 -10.80 -14.97
C GLU A 20 -13.84 -10.05 -15.26
N ALA A 21 -13.27 -9.35 -14.28
CA ALA A 21 -11.97 -8.68 -14.43
C ALA A 21 -10.82 -9.67 -14.72
N VAL A 22 -10.80 -10.82 -14.03
CA VAL A 22 -9.82 -11.90 -14.31
C VAL A 22 -10.00 -12.46 -15.71
N ARG A 23 -11.24 -12.80 -16.09
CA ARG A 23 -11.54 -13.33 -17.42
C ARG A 23 -11.17 -12.33 -18.53
N TYR A 24 -11.44 -11.04 -18.30
CA TYR A 24 -11.04 -9.97 -19.21
C TYR A 24 -9.52 -9.93 -19.37
N LEU A 25 -8.76 -10.01 -18.27
CA LEU A 25 -7.31 -9.99 -18.30
C LEU A 25 -6.74 -11.14 -19.15
N GLU A 26 -7.20 -12.36 -18.91
CA GLU A 26 -6.78 -13.56 -19.65
C GLU A 26 -7.09 -13.45 -21.14
N GLN A 27 -8.32 -13.03 -21.49
CA GLN A 27 -8.75 -12.87 -22.87
C GLN A 27 -7.98 -11.76 -23.61
N ALA A 28 -7.70 -10.65 -22.93
CA ALA A 28 -6.95 -9.55 -23.53
C ALA A 28 -5.49 -9.95 -23.81
N ILE A 29 -4.83 -10.65 -22.89
CA ILE A 29 -3.45 -11.14 -23.07
C ILE A 29 -3.40 -12.17 -24.21
N THR A 30 -4.26 -13.18 -24.18
CA THR A 30 -4.31 -14.21 -25.24
C THR A 30 -4.73 -13.66 -26.60
N GLY A 31 -5.51 -12.56 -26.61
CA GLY A 31 -5.84 -11.79 -27.81
C GLY A 31 -4.70 -10.90 -28.33
N GLY A 32 -3.52 -10.92 -27.70
CA GLY A 32 -2.33 -10.19 -28.14
C GLY A 32 -2.20 -8.75 -27.62
N LYS A 33 -3.05 -8.31 -26.68
CA LYS A 33 -2.86 -7.03 -25.99
C LYS A 33 -1.64 -7.14 -25.07
N HIS A 34 -0.85 -6.07 -24.97
CA HIS A 34 0.24 -6.01 -24.00
C HIS A 34 -0.30 -6.21 -22.58
N TRP A 35 0.28 -7.16 -21.85
CA TRP A 35 -0.25 -7.62 -20.56
C TRP A 35 -0.40 -6.49 -19.53
N TYR A 36 0.55 -5.56 -19.47
CA TYR A 36 0.47 -4.42 -18.55
C TYR A 36 -0.73 -3.50 -18.84
N ILE A 37 -1.09 -3.29 -20.10
CA ILE A 37 -2.28 -2.50 -20.45
C ILE A 37 -3.55 -3.26 -20.03
N ALA A 38 -3.62 -4.56 -20.34
CA ALA A 38 -4.73 -5.43 -19.93
C ALA A 38 -4.89 -5.47 -18.40
N LEU A 39 -3.78 -5.51 -17.66
CA LEU A 39 -3.75 -5.49 -16.20
C LEU A 39 -4.36 -4.21 -15.64
N LEU A 40 -3.97 -3.04 -16.15
CA LEU A 40 -4.49 -1.76 -15.68
C LEU A 40 -6.00 -1.62 -15.96
N GLU A 41 -6.46 -2.09 -17.11
CA GLU A 41 -7.89 -2.14 -17.44
C GLU A 41 -8.65 -3.10 -16.50
N ALA A 42 -8.10 -4.29 -16.22
CA ALA A 42 -8.67 -5.24 -15.27
C ALA A 42 -8.73 -4.67 -13.84
N ILE A 43 -7.70 -3.94 -13.41
CA ILE A 43 -7.71 -3.17 -12.16
C ILE A 43 -8.87 -2.17 -12.15
N GLY A 44 -9.13 -1.50 -13.29
CA GLY A 44 -10.26 -0.60 -13.49
C GLY A 44 -11.62 -1.26 -13.28
N LEU A 45 -11.77 -2.52 -13.70
CA LEU A 45 -13.00 -3.30 -13.59
C LEU A 45 -13.25 -3.87 -12.18
N TRP A 46 -12.18 -4.11 -11.41
CA TRP A 46 -12.26 -4.73 -10.08
C TRP A 46 -13.04 -3.89 -9.06
N LYS A 47 -13.94 -4.50 -8.29
CA LYS A 47 -14.84 -3.81 -7.36
C LYS A 47 -14.59 -4.13 -5.89
N ALA A 48 -14.15 -5.35 -5.55
CA ALA A 48 -13.88 -5.68 -4.16
C ALA A 48 -12.78 -4.79 -3.56
N THR A 49 -13.04 -4.28 -2.36
CA THR A 49 -12.08 -3.50 -1.56
C THR A 49 -11.16 -4.39 -0.73
N GLU A 50 -11.59 -5.64 -0.49
CA GLU A 50 -10.84 -6.69 0.17
C GLU A 50 -11.38 -8.06 -0.24
N GLU A 51 -10.54 -9.10 -0.16
CA GLU A 51 -10.95 -10.49 -0.33
C GLU A 51 -10.05 -11.43 0.48
N THR A 52 -10.49 -12.67 0.67
CA THR A 52 -9.63 -13.76 1.18
C THR A 52 -9.42 -14.79 0.08
N HIS A 53 -8.17 -14.93 -0.38
CA HIS A 53 -7.78 -15.87 -1.43
C HIS A 53 -6.62 -16.73 -0.93
N ASN A 54 -6.72 -18.05 -1.11
CA ASN A 54 -5.69 -19.02 -0.68
C ASN A 54 -5.23 -18.85 0.79
N GLY A 55 -6.18 -18.52 1.69
CA GLY A 55 -5.89 -18.29 3.12
C GLY A 55 -5.21 -16.97 3.46
N ARG A 56 -4.91 -16.13 2.46
CA ARG A 56 -4.40 -14.76 2.63
C ARG A 56 -5.52 -13.75 2.44
N THR A 57 -5.61 -12.77 3.34
CA THR A 57 -6.51 -11.62 3.18
C THR A 57 -5.80 -10.51 2.44
N TYR A 58 -6.36 -10.11 1.30
CA TYR A 58 -5.93 -8.98 0.50
C TYR A 58 -6.83 -7.79 0.82
N ARG A 59 -6.27 -6.67 1.27
CA ARG A 59 -7.01 -5.42 1.51
C ARG A 59 -6.53 -4.35 0.55
N TYR A 60 -7.23 -4.24 -0.57
CA TYR A 60 -6.88 -3.33 -1.66
C TYR A 60 -7.16 -1.87 -1.32
N LEU A 61 -8.25 -1.58 -0.59
CA LEU A 61 -8.63 -0.21 -0.25
C LEU A 61 -8.48 0.05 1.25
N ILE A 62 -7.38 0.68 1.62
CA ILE A 62 -7.02 0.98 3.00
C ILE A 62 -7.88 2.13 3.51
N ALA A 63 -8.52 1.89 4.66
CA ALA A 63 -9.44 2.82 5.31
C ALA A 63 -10.57 3.34 4.40
N GLY A 64 -10.90 2.62 3.32
CA GLY A 64 -11.89 3.06 2.33
C GLY A 64 -11.43 4.18 1.38
N GLU A 65 -10.17 4.60 1.46
CA GLU A 65 -9.70 5.84 0.80
C GLU A 65 -8.44 5.64 -0.06
N ALA A 66 -7.50 4.79 0.40
CA ALA A 66 -6.17 4.63 -0.21
C ALA A 66 -6.04 3.27 -0.92
N PHE A 67 -5.96 3.29 -2.25
CA PHE A 67 -5.93 2.09 -3.08
C PHE A 67 -4.51 1.59 -3.33
N ASP A 68 -4.22 0.41 -2.80
CA ASP A 68 -2.99 -0.35 -3.04
C ASP A 68 -3.09 -1.14 -4.34
N TRP A 69 -2.83 -0.45 -5.45
CA TRP A 69 -2.98 -1.04 -6.78
C TRP A 69 -1.97 -2.15 -7.07
N LEU A 70 -0.78 -2.11 -6.45
CA LEU A 70 0.23 -3.17 -6.61
C LEU A 70 -0.18 -4.46 -5.90
N LEU A 71 -0.88 -4.37 -4.76
CA LEU A 71 -1.46 -5.54 -4.12
C LEU A 71 -2.55 -6.19 -4.99
N LEU A 72 -3.35 -5.38 -5.69
CA LEU A 72 -4.31 -5.92 -6.66
C LEU A 72 -3.61 -6.47 -7.91
N ALA A 73 -2.55 -5.81 -8.37
CA ALA A 73 -1.73 -6.31 -9.46
C ALA A 73 -1.15 -7.69 -9.14
N GLU A 74 -0.59 -7.87 -7.93
CA GLU A 74 -0.09 -9.17 -7.45
C GLU A 74 -1.17 -10.25 -7.57
N ARG A 75 -2.37 -9.97 -7.07
CA ARG A 75 -3.50 -10.91 -7.13
C ARG A 75 -3.91 -11.26 -8.55
N LEU A 76 -4.00 -10.26 -9.43
CA LEU A 76 -4.40 -10.45 -10.82
C LEU A 76 -3.33 -11.21 -11.60
N CYS A 77 -2.05 -10.93 -11.37
CA CYS A 77 -0.94 -11.69 -11.96
C CYS A 77 -0.96 -13.15 -11.51
N GLU A 78 -1.25 -13.44 -10.23
CA GLU A 78 -1.43 -14.82 -9.74
C GLU A 78 -2.57 -15.55 -10.48
N ALA A 79 -3.63 -14.84 -10.88
CA ALA A 79 -4.77 -15.45 -11.57
C ALA A 79 -4.49 -15.83 -13.04
N VAL A 80 -3.49 -15.21 -13.66
CA VAL A 80 -3.07 -15.47 -15.05
C VAL A 80 -1.62 -15.95 -15.11
N ASP A 81 -1.17 -16.62 -14.05
CA ASP A 81 0.19 -17.14 -13.93
C ASP A 81 0.55 -18.01 -15.14
N GLY A 82 1.79 -17.86 -15.61
CA GLY A 82 2.27 -18.50 -16.84
C GLY A 82 1.90 -17.79 -18.16
N LEU A 83 1.09 -16.72 -18.15
CA LEU A 83 0.84 -15.87 -19.32
C LEU A 83 1.73 -14.61 -19.35
N LEU A 84 2.50 -14.36 -18.30
CA LEU A 84 3.30 -13.15 -18.11
C LEU A 84 4.81 -13.46 -18.20
N PRO A 85 5.65 -12.50 -18.65
CA PRO A 85 7.10 -12.63 -18.50
C PRO A 85 7.50 -12.52 -17.02
N ASP A 86 8.15 -13.55 -16.49
CA ASP A 86 8.53 -13.65 -15.06
C ASP A 86 9.40 -12.46 -14.59
N ASP A 87 10.30 -11.99 -15.44
CA ASP A 87 11.23 -10.90 -15.16
C ASP A 87 10.51 -9.55 -15.08
N GLU A 88 9.60 -9.27 -16.01
CA GLU A 88 8.78 -8.06 -16.00
C GLU A 88 7.78 -8.06 -14.84
N GLN A 89 7.15 -9.21 -14.56
CA GLN A 89 6.24 -9.36 -13.42
C GLN A 89 6.97 -9.11 -12.10
N THR A 90 8.14 -9.73 -11.91
CA THR A 90 8.97 -9.52 -10.72
C THR A 90 9.37 -8.05 -10.63
N THR A 91 9.74 -7.44 -11.75
CA THR A 91 10.17 -6.05 -11.81
C THR A 91 9.06 -5.06 -11.43
N LEU A 92 7.84 -5.32 -11.89
CA LEU A 92 6.67 -4.54 -11.52
C LEU A 92 6.32 -4.71 -10.04
N LEU A 93 6.16 -5.94 -9.56
CA LEU A 93 5.60 -6.20 -8.24
C LEU A 93 6.57 -5.87 -7.09
N PHE A 94 7.88 -6.07 -7.29
CA PHE A 94 8.87 -5.83 -6.23
C PHE A 94 9.59 -4.48 -6.34
N TYR A 95 9.80 -3.98 -7.56
CA TYR A 95 10.52 -2.70 -7.76
C TYR A 95 9.59 -1.56 -8.19
N GLY A 96 8.30 -1.83 -8.43
CA GLY A 96 7.34 -0.80 -8.88
C GLY A 96 7.66 -0.26 -10.27
N LYS A 97 8.45 -0.99 -11.08
CA LYS A 97 8.92 -0.54 -12.39
C LYS A 97 8.06 -1.17 -13.49
N PRO A 98 7.20 -0.38 -14.16
CA PRO A 98 6.34 -0.92 -15.21
C PRO A 98 7.14 -1.27 -16.47
N PRO A 99 6.70 -2.27 -17.26
CA PRO A 99 7.35 -2.64 -18.52
C PRO A 99 7.14 -1.60 -19.63
N LEU A 100 6.14 -0.73 -19.48
CA LEU A 100 5.82 0.35 -20.41
C LEU A 100 5.85 1.69 -19.69
N ASP A 101 6.46 2.68 -20.34
CA ASP A 101 6.37 4.08 -19.92
C ASP A 101 5.02 4.65 -20.38
N LEU A 102 4.14 4.93 -19.43
CA LEU A 102 2.82 5.49 -19.67
C LEU A 102 2.74 6.91 -19.12
N THR A 103 2.09 7.80 -19.87
CA THR A 103 1.73 9.11 -19.33
C THR A 103 0.75 8.96 -18.17
N THR A 104 0.78 9.93 -17.25
CA THR A 104 -0.16 9.99 -16.12
C THR A 104 -1.61 9.95 -16.60
N GLU A 105 -1.91 10.62 -17.71
CA GLU A 105 -3.23 10.68 -18.32
C GLU A 105 -3.67 9.30 -18.80
N LYS A 106 -2.77 8.55 -19.46
CA LYS A 106 -3.09 7.21 -19.95
C LYS A 106 -3.26 6.23 -18.79
N PHE A 107 -2.40 6.29 -17.78
CA PHE A 107 -2.57 5.48 -16.57
C PHE A 107 -3.94 5.73 -15.91
N LYS A 108 -4.31 7.01 -15.72
CA LYS A 108 -5.61 7.41 -15.17
C LYS A 108 -6.79 6.92 -16.02
N GLU A 109 -6.66 6.98 -17.34
CA GLU A 109 -7.68 6.49 -18.27
C GLU A 109 -7.95 4.99 -18.07
N LEU A 110 -6.88 4.18 -17.98
CA LEU A 110 -6.96 2.72 -17.89
C LEU A 110 -7.56 2.24 -16.56
N ILE A 111 -7.13 2.80 -15.43
CA ILE A 111 -7.65 2.39 -14.11
C ILE A 111 -8.94 3.13 -13.72
N GLY A 112 -9.29 4.20 -14.42
CA GLY A 112 -10.45 5.04 -14.13
C GLY A 112 -10.22 6.11 -13.06
N SER A 113 -10.99 7.20 -13.16
CA SER A 113 -10.77 8.41 -12.34
C SER A 113 -10.95 8.20 -10.83
N SER A 114 -11.88 7.32 -10.42
CA SER A 114 -12.11 7.03 -8.99
C SER A 114 -10.93 6.28 -8.37
N LYS A 115 -10.47 5.20 -9.00
CA LYS A 115 -9.29 4.44 -8.55
C LYS A 115 -8.03 5.27 -8.64
N TYR A 116 -7.90 6.13 -9.64
CA TYR A 116 -6.77 7.06 -9.72
C TYR A 116 -6.73 8.03 -8.53
N HIS A 117 -7.86 8.58 -8.10
CA HIS A 117 -7.91 9.40 -6.88
C HIS A 117 -7.52 8.59 -5.64
N GLN A 118 -8.02 7.36 -5.50
CA GLN A 118 -7.67 6.48 -4.39
C GLN A 118 -6.19 6.05 -4.43
N TYR A 119 -5.62 5.87 -5.63
CA TYR A 119 -4.20 5.64 -5.84
C TYR A 119 -3.37 6.83 -5.34
N LEU A 120 -3.78 8.06 -5.66
CA LEU A 120 -3.11 9.25 -5.13
C LEU A 120 -3.17 9.30 -3.59
N ASN A 121 -4.28 8.89 -2.99
CA ASN A 121 -4.39 8.77 -1.53
C ASN A 121 -3.40 7.75 -0.96
N TYR A 122 -3.18 6.62 -1.65
CA TYR A 122 -2.16 5.64 -1.27
C TYR A 122 -0.74 6.21 -1.43
N PHE A 123 -0.45 6.82 -2.59
CA PHE A 123 0.87 7.36 -2.88
C PHE A 123 1.27 8.46 -1.89
N TYR A 124 0.39 9.42 -1.61
CA TYR A 124 0.69 10.49 -0.65
C TYR A 124 0.53 10.07 0.80
N GLY A 125 -0.47 9.22 1.09
CA GLY A 125 -0.80 8.86 2.46
C GLY A 125 -0.01 7.70 3.04
N ILE A 126 0.62 6.89 2.19
CA ILE A 126 1.40 5.71 2.62
C ILE A 126 2.81 5.81 2.07
N THR A 127 3.00 5.75 0.74
CA THR A 127 4.34 5.73 0.14
C THR A 127 5.17 6.96 0.50
N THR A 128 4.58 8.15 0.39
CA THR A 128 5.25 9.41 0.74
C THR A 128 5.45 9.53 2.25
N GLU A 129 4.52 9.03 3.07
CA GLU A 129 4.64 9.07 4.53
C GLU A 129 5.74 8.13 5.04
N GLU A 130 5.89 6.94 4.45
CA GLU A 130 7.01 6.02 4.71
C GLU A 130 8.35 6.64 4.32
N ALA A 131 8.42 7.27 3.15
CA ALA A 131 9.61 7.98 2.71
C ALA A 131 9.98 9.15 3.63
N LEU A 132 9.00 9.87 4.18
CA LEU A 132 9.22 10.91 5.19
C LEU A 132 9.86 10.32 6.45
N ILE A 133 9.27 9.24 6.98
CA ILE A 133 9.77 8.56 8.18
C ILE A 133 11.22 8.11 7.95
N TRP A 134 11.50 7.48 6.80
CA TRP A 134 12.85 7.07 6.43
C TRP A 134 13.83 8.24 6.35
N ALA A 135 13.45 9.33 5.68
CA ALA A 135 14.32 10.51 5.53
C ALA A 135 14.72 11.08 6.90
N VAL A 136 13.78 11.19 7.84
CA VAL A 136 14.05 11.69 9.18
C VAL A 136 14.82 10.67 10.02
N GLN A 137 14.55 9.37 9.89
CA GLN A 137 15.36 8.32 10.54
C GLN A 137 16.82 8.40 10.11
N GLU A 138 17.08 8.63 8.82
CA GLU A 138 18.44 8.76 8.29
C GLU A 138 19.14 10.03 8.79
N GLU A 139 18.43 11.16 8.92
CA GLU A 139 18.94 12.37 9.58
C GLU A 139 19.35 12.09 11.03
N VAL A 140 18.46 11.49 11.82
CA VAL A 140 18.73 11.11 13.22
C VAL A 140 19.92 10.16 13.32
N ARG A 141 20.00 9.17 12.41
CA ARG A 141 21.10 8.21 12.37
C ARG A 141 22.44 8.90 12.11
N LYS A 142 22.48 9.87 11.19
CA LYS A 142 23.70 10.64 10.90
C LYS A 142 24.13 11.49 12.09
N GLU A 143 23.21 12.22 12.72
CA GLU A 143 23.49 13.04 13.90
C GLU A 143 24.04 12.19 15.06
N ARG A 144 23.42 11.06 15.36
CA ARG A 144 23.85 10.22 16.50
C ARG A 144 25.17 9.50 16.26
N ARG A 145 25.46 9.12 15.02
CA ARG A 145 26.79 8.63 14.62
C ARG A 145 27.86 9.69 14.88
N THR A 146 27.60 10.97 14.57
CA THR A 146 28.57 12.04 14.89
C THR A 146 28.79 12.24 16.39
N LEU A 147 27.84 11.82 17.24
CA LEU A 147 27.92 11.94 18.70
C LEU A 147 28.41 10.66 19.41
N GLY A 148 28.71 9.58 18.68
CA GLY A 148 29.13 8.30 19.27
C GLY A 148 28.02 7.54 20.02
N LEU A 149 26.74 7.91 19.84
CA LEU A 149 25.59 7.32 20.56
C LEU A 149 24.92 6.23 19.70
N ASN A 150 25.34 4.97 19.86
CA ASN A 150 24.89 3.85 19.01
C ASN A 150 23.78 2.98 19.65
N LYS A 151 22.56 3.52 19.81
CA LYS A 151 21.38 2.70 20.18
C LYS A 151 20.29 2.82 19.11
N GLU A 152 20.10 1.77 18.31
CA GLU A 152 19.17 1.75 17.15
C GLU A 152 17.71 2.03 17.52
N GLN A 153 17.20 1.49 18.63
CA GLN A 153 15.82 1.72 19.08
C GLN A 153 15.50 3.19 19.40
N ASP A 154 16.52 4.02 19.59
CA ASP A 154 16.38 5.43 19.90
C ASP A 154 16.21 6.27 18.62
N TYR A 155 16.53 5.72 17.45
CA TYR A 155 16.41 6.41 16.16
C TYR A 155 14.95 6.50 15.71
N ASP A 156 14.22 5.38 15.75
CA ASP A 156 12.81 5.32 15.36
C ASP A 156 11.95 6.23 16.24
N ASN A 157 12.15 6.16 17.55
CA ASN A 157 11.36 6.97 18.48
C ASN A 157 11.62 8.47 18.28
N GLU A 158 12.86 8.85 18.00
CA GLU A 158 13.21 10.24 17.73
C GLU A 158 12.65 10.73 16.40
N ALA A 159 12.69 9.93 15.33
CA ALA A 159 12.09 10.31 14.06
C ALA A 159 10.58 10.55 14.19
N TYR A 160 9.87 9.66 14.88
CA TYR A 160 8.43 9.83 15.13
C TYR A 160 8.15 11.05 16.02
N ARG A 161 8.98 11.34 17.02
CA ARG A 161 8.85 12.58 17.82
C ARG A 161 9.04 13.82 16.95
N ARG A 162 10.05 13.82 16.08
CA ARG A 162 10.31 14.95 15.18
C ARG A 162 9.17 15.18 14.21
N ILE A 163 8.56 14.13 13.64
CA ILE A 163 7.48 14.26 12.66
C ILE A 163 6.13 14.53 13.33
N TYR A 164 5.77 13.78 14.37
CA TYR A 164 4.41 13.73 14.94
C TYR A 164 4.29 14.24 16.38
N GLY A 165 5.40 14.56 17.04
CA GLY A 165 5.43 15.01 18.44
C GLY A 165 5.30 13.88 19.48
N ALA A 166 5.27 12.62 19.07
CA ALA A 166 5.14 11.47 19.97
C ALA A 166 5.91 10.25 19.45
N THR A 167 6.17 9.26 20.30
CA THR A 167 6.86 8.03 19.88
C THR A 167 5.94 7.11 19.07
N LYS A 168 6.53 6.23 18.26
CA LYS A 168 5.79 5.21 17.49
C LYS A 168 4.86 4.38 18.37
N ALA A 169 5.33 3.96 19.55
CA ALA A 169 4.53 3.16 20.48
C ALA A 169 3.29 3.90 21.00
N VAL A 170 3.42 5.20 21.32
CA VAL A 170 2.29 6.03 21.78
C VAL A 170 1.26 6.21 20.67
N LEU A 171 1.72 6.52 19.45
CA LEU A 171 0.86 6.72 18.28
C LEU A 171 0.17 5.41 17.88
N LEU A 172 0.88 4.29 17.86
CA LEU A 172 0.32 2.97 17.55
C LEU A 172 -0.75 2.55 18.57
N LYS A 173 -0.49 2.78 19.86
CA LYS A 173 -1.49 2.52 20.93
C LYS A 173 -2.75 3.34 20.71
N ARG A 174 -2.61 4.62 20.33
CA ARG A 174 -3.73 5.51 20.02
C ARG A 174 -4.51 5.03 18.79
N PHE A 175 -3.83 4.75 17.69
CA PHE A 175 -4.43 4.19 16.46
C PHE A 175 -5.24 2.92 16.76
N ARG A 176 -4.64 1.94 17.44
CA ARG A 176 -5.32 0.69 17.79
C ARG A 176 -6.54 0.90 18.66
N ARG A 177 -6.48 1.83 19.62
CA ARG A 177 -7.63 2.18 20.45
C ARG A 177 -8.75 2.81 19.63
N GLU A 178 -8.43 3.71 18.70
CA GLU A 178 -9.40 4.35 17.82
C GLU A 178 -10.04 3.35 16.84
N LYS A 179 -9.30 2.32 16.41
CA LYS A 179 -9.78 1.25 15.52
C LYS A 179 -10.42 0.05 16.22
N GLY A 180 -10.33 -0.03 17.55
CA GLY A 180 -10.78 -1.20 18.31
C GLY A 180 -9.88 -2.44 18.15
N TYR A 181 -8.62 -2.28 17.75
CA TYR A 181 -7.66 -3.37 17.60
C TYR A 181 -7.02 -3.79 18.93
N PRO A 182 -6.65 -5.07 19.08
CA PRO A 182 -5.95 -5.56 20.27
C PRO A 182 -4.55 -4.95 20.38
N GLN A 183 -4.08 -4.75 21.61
CA GLN A 183 -2.77 -4.16 21.91
C GLN A 183 -1.67 -5.22 21.91
N LEU A 184 -1.41 -5.81 20.73
CA LEU A 184 -0.42 -6.88 20.55
C LEU A 184 1.00 -6.33 20.39
N LYS A 185 2.02 -7.18 20.59
CA LYS A 185 3.42 -6.80 20.30
C LYS A 185 3.73 -6.83 18.80
N SER A 186 3.11 -7.75 18.06
CA SER A 186 3.21 -7.86 16.62
C SER A 186 2.27 -6.87 15.92
N ILE A 187 2.57 -6.57 14.66
CA ILE A 187 1.75 -5.79 13.74
C ILE A 187 1.76 -6.50 12.39
N SER A 188 0.59 -6.68 11.76
CA SER A 188 0.54 -7.25 10.40
C SER A 188 0.94 -6.20 9.36
N LEU A 189 1.31 -6.62 8.15
CA LEU A 189 1.61 -5.67 7.07
C LEU A 189 0.41 -4.77 6.75
N THR A 190 -0.81 -5.35 6.71
CA THR A 190 -2.05 -4.60 6.48
C THR A 190 -2.29 -3.57 7.58
N GLU A 191 -2.14 -3.96 8.84
CA GLU A 191 -2.28 -3.06 9.98
C GLU A 191 -1.21 -1.96 9.97
N LEU A 192 0.02 -2.28 9.56
CA LEU A 192 1.08 -1.30 9.42
C LEU A 192 0.73 -0.25 8.35
N LYS A 193 0.21 -0.66 7.19
CA LYS A 193 -0.24 0.26 6.14
C LYS A 193 -1.42 1.13 6.61
N GLU A 194 -2.38 0.55 7.32
CA GLU A 194 -3.48 1.31 7.95
C GLU A 194 -2.96 2.33 8.98
N PHE A 195 -1.98 1.94 9.78
CA PHE A 195 -1.33 2.82 10.76
C PHE A 195 -0.57 3.96 10.07
N THR A 196 0.19 3.68 9.01
CA THR A 196 0.87 4.70 8.20
C THR A 196 -0.12 5.70 7.62
N TYR A 197 -1.21 5.22 7.02
CA TYR A 197 -2.24 6.11 6.48
C TYR A 197 -2.92 6.95 7.58
N TRP A 198 -3.09 6.39 8.78
CA TRP A 198 -3.55 7.14 9.94
C TRP A 198 -2.55 8.21 10.39
N LEU A 199 -1.24 7.94 10.34
CA LEU A 199 -0.20 8.93 10.65
C LEU A 199 -0.21 10.11 9.67
N PHE A 200 -0.39 9.84 8.39
CA PHE A 200 -0.57 10.89 7.38
C PHE A 200 -1.75 11.81 7.74
N LYS A 201 -2.93 11.23 8.04
CA LYS A 201 -4.10 12.00 8.47
C LYS A 201 -3.87 12.74 9.79
N TYR A 202 -3.17 12.11 10.72
CA TYR A 202 -2.77 12.73 11.98
C TYR A 202 -1.90 13.98 11.72
N ARG A 203 -0.88 13.88 10.87
CA ARG A 203 0.00 14.98 10.50
C ARG A 203 -0.75 16.13 9.82
N LEU A 204 -1.65 15.82 8.88
CA LEU A 204 -2.48 16.84 8.24
C LEU A 204 -3.34 17.64 9.22
N ASN A 205 -3.82 16.98 10.28
CA ASN A 205 -4.73 17.59 11.26
C ASN A 205 -4.01 18.32 12.40
N HIS A 206 -2.76 17.97 12.71
CA HIS A 206 -2.05 18.47 13.90
C HIS A 206 -0.81 19.32 13.58
N CYS A 207 -0.34 19.36 12.33
CA CYS A 207 0.76 20.22 11.90
C CYS A 207 0.26 21.42 11.11
N ASP A 208 1.00 22.52 11.15
CA ASP A 208 0.72 23.67 10.30
C ASP A 208 0.97 23.34 8.81
N LYS A 209 0.33 24.11 7.92
CA LYS A 209 0.37 23.87 6.47
C LYS A 209 1.78 23.98 5.89
N ALA A 210 2.62 24.87 6.43
CA ALA A 210 3.98 25.07 5.92
C ALA A 210 4.86 23.85 6.25
N ARG A 211 4.74 23.33 7.46
CA ARG A 211 5.39 22.09 7.89
C ARG A 211 4.93 20.90 7.05
N VAL A 212 3.62 20.73 6.84
CA VAL A 212 3.09 19.66 5.98
C VAL A 212 3.70 19.70 4.58
N ALA A 213 3.77 20.89 3.96
CA ALA A 213 4.35 21.05 2.63
C ALA A 213 5.87 20.77 2.60
N SER A 214 6.60 21.22 3.61
CA SER A 214 8.04 20.96 3.77
C SER A 214 8.34 19.46 3.91
N ASP A 215 7.61 18.77 4.78
CA ASP A 215 7.74 17.34 5.01
C ASP A 215 7.40 16.54 3.75
N THR A 216 6.31 16.89 3.05
CA THR A 216 5.97 16.26 1.77
C THR A 216 7.06 16.48 0.72
N LYS A 217 7.65 17.68 0.65
CA LYS A 217 8.78 17.96 -0.25
C LYS A 217 10.00 17.10 0.10
N LYS A 218 10.34 16.99 1.39
CA LYS A 218 11.44 16.14 1.87
C LYS A 218 11.24 14.68 1.45
N ALA A 219 10.04 14.14 1.66
CA ALA A 219 9.69 12.78 1.29
C ALA A 219 9.81 12.53 -0.23
N LEU A 220 9.29 13.45 -1.05
CA LEU A 220 9.40 13.34 -2.51
C LEU A 220 10.85 13.41 -3.00
N THR A 221 11.69 14.22 -2.35
CA THR A 221 13.14 14.23 -2.63
C THR A 221 13.77 12.89 -2.27
N GLN A 222 13.43 12.32 -1.11
CA GLN A 222 13.93 11.01 -0.68
C GLN A 222 13.57 9.91 -1.67
N LEU A 223 12.33 9.89 -2.18
CA LEU A 223 11.89 8.92 -3.19
C LEU A 223 12.70 9.03 -4.48
N LYS A 224 12.99 10.24 -4.94
CA LYS A 224 13.82 10.47 -6.15
C LYS A 224 15.28 10.04 -5.99
N SER A 225 15.80 10.04 -4.76
CA SER A 225 17.18 9.64 -4.48
C SER A 225 17.35 8.12 -4.31
N ASN A 226 16.25 7.39 -4.09
CA ASN A 226 16.25 5.95 -3.82
C ASN A 226 15.59 5.10 -4.92
N GLY A 227 15.02 5.71 -5.98
CA GLY A 227 14.40 5.03 -7.13
C GLY A 227 15.33 4.96 -8.33
#